data_AF-A0A143XAQ6-F1
#
_entry.id   AF-A0A143XAQ6-F1
#
_cell.length_a   1.000
_cell.length_b   1.000
_cell.length_c   1.000
_cell.angle_alpha   90.00
_cell.angle_beta   90.00
_cell.angle_gamma   90.00
#
_symmetry.space_group_name_H-M   'P 1'
#
loop_
_entity.id
_entity.type
_entity.pdbx_description
1 polymer ?
#
loop_
_entity_poly.entity_id
_entity_poly.type
_entity_poly.pdbx_seq_one_letter_code
_entity_poly.pdbx_strand_id
1 'polypeptide(L)'
;MKCSEVAERLGISRTSAYEVVPGRMTKAERTGAEVLDRFFPDTQFTSVIHASAKVCEGSWQWTPVASFEPGSRPARDYAALAEEVLNELG
;
A
#
# COMPACT_ATOMS: atom_id res chain seq x y z
N MET A 1 -14.93 11.46 -10.29
CA MET A 1 -14.06 12.42 -9.58
C MET A 1 -13.04 11.60 -8.82
N LYS A 2 -11.75 11.71 -9.14
CA LYS A 2 -10.69 10.94 -8.47
C LYS A 2 -10.41 11.55 -7.08
N CYS A 3 -9.99 10.76 -6.08
CA CYS A 3 -9.56 11.30 -4.76
C CYS A 3 -8.53 12.42 -4.92
N SER A 4 -7.64 12.26 -5.90
CA SER A 4 -6.67 13.27 -6.32
C SER A 4 -7.31 14.61 -6.69
N GLU A 5 -8.40 14.63 -7.46
CA GLU A 5 -9.13 15.87 -7.81
C GLU A 5 -9.89 16.46 -6.62
N VAL A 6 -10.43 15.61 -5.74
CA VAL A 6 -11.12 16.05 -4.51
C VAL A 6 -10.12 16.67 -3.53
N ALA A 7 -8.95 16.05 -3.36
CA ALA A 7 -7.87 16.57 -2.52
C ALA A 7 -7.34 17.92 -3.04
N GLU A 8 -7.16 18.07 -4.35
CA GLU A 8 -6.75 19.33 -4.97
C GLU A 8 -7.81 20.44 -4.83
N ARG A 9 -9.10 20.12 -4.99
CA ARG A 9 -10.19 21.10 -4.86
C ARG A 9 -10.45 21.55 -3.41
N LEU A 10 -10.16 20.71 -2.43
CA LEU A 10 -10.36 21.04 -1.02
C LEU A 10 -9.17 21.78 -0.39
N GLY A 11 -8.13 22.13 -1.17
CA GLY A 11 -6.92 22.76 -0.63
C GLY A 11 -6.18 21.87 0.38
N ILE A 12 -6.53 20.58 0.41
CA ILE A 12 -5.79 19.56 1.15
C ILE A 12 -4.54 19.34 0.31
N SER A 13 -3.49 20.10 0.62
CA SER A 13 -2.13 19.75 0.22
C SER A 13 -2.00 18.23 0.37
N ARG A 14 -1.40 17.57 -0.61
CA ARG A 14 -1.12 16.12 -0.64
C ARG A 14 -0.34 15.59 0.60
N THR A 15 -0.16 16.39 1.63
CA THR A 15 0.63 16.19 2.85
C THR A 15 -0.19 15.80 4.09
N SER A 16 -1.42 15.29 3.94
CA SER A 16 -2.07 14.53 5.03
C SER A 16 -2.33 13.06 4.65
N ALA A 17 -1.55 12.54 3.70
CA ALA A 17 -1.12 11.15 3.77
C ALA A 17 0.29 11.24 4.36
N TYR A 18 0.52 10.56 5.49
CA TYR A 18 1.83 10.07 5.94
C TYR A 18 2.87 10.18 4.82
N GLU A 19 3.66 11.25 4.82
CA GLU A 19 4.54 11.57 3.71
C GLU A 19 5.72 10.60 3.77
N VAL A 20 5.54 9.42 3.18
CA VAL A 20 6.61 8.47 2.91
C VAL A 20 7.46 9.14 1.85
N VAL A 21 8.55 9.78 2.28
CA VAL A 21 9.60 10.20 1.37
C VAL A 21 10.01 8.95 0.58
N PRO A 22 9.97 8.95 -0.76
CA PRO A 22 10.34 7.78 -1.54
C PRO A 22 11.72 7.25 -1.09
N GLY A 23 11.75 6.01 -0.61
CA GLY A 23 12.97 5.37 -0.08
C GLY A 23 13.26 5.58 1.41
N ARG A 24 12.38 6.20 2.20
CA ARG A 24 12.52 6.28 3.66
C ARG A 24 11.28 5.77 4.39
N MET A 25 11.51 4.77 5.23
CA MET A 25 10.53 4.26 6.17
C MET A 25 10.28 5.28 7.30
N THR A 26 9.01 5.53 7.58
CA THR A 26 8.56 6.38 8.70
C THR A 26 8.89 5.72 10.05
N LYS A 27 8.88 6.52 11.13
CA LYS A 27 9.09 5.98 12.48
C LYS A 27 8.02 4.96 12.87
N ALA A 28 6.77 5.20 12.46
CA ALA A 28 5.65 4.30 12.75
C ALA A 28 5.81 2.95 12.02
N GLU A 29 6.16 2.98 10.73
CA GLU A 29 6.43 1.75 9.96
C GLU A 29 7.60 0.95 10.57
N ARG A 30 8.66 1.64 11.03
CA ARG A 30 9.79 0.98 11.69
C ARG A 30 9.38 0.26 12.97
N THR A 31 8.71 0.97 13.87
CA THR A 31 8.27 0.38 15.14
C THR A 31 7.26 -0.74 14.89
N GLY A 32 6.40 -0.60 13.89
CA GLY A 32 5.50 -1.67 13.46
C GLY A 32 6.26 -2.92 13.02
N ALA A 33 7.24 -2.76 12.12
CA ALA A 33 8.09 -3.85 11.66
C ALA A 33 8.86 -4.52 12.83
N GLU A 34 9.47 -3.73 13.72
CA GLU A 34 10.18 -4.26 14.90
C GLU A 34 9.27 -5.09 15.83
N VAL A 35 8.01 -4.67 15.98
CA VAL A 35 7.02 -5.44 16.76
C VAL A 35 6.67 -6.73 16.03
N LEU A 36 6.41 -6.69 14.73
CA LEU A 36 6.07 -7.88 13.97
C LEU A 36 7.23 -8.88 13.95
N ASP A 37 8.46 -8.42 13.73
CA ASP A 37 9.69 -9.24 13.76
C ASP A 37 9.88 -9.94 15.11
N ARG A 38 9.50 -9.28 16.21
CA ARG A 38 9.61 -9.84 17.55
C ARG A 38 8.60 -10.94 17.84
N PHE A 39 7.35 -10.78 17.39
CA PHE A 39 6.24 -11.67 17.77
C PHE A 39 5.88 -12.71 16.70
N PHE A 40 6.22 -12.44 15.45
CA PHE A 40 5.87 -13.25 14.27
C PHE A 40 7.08 -13.45 13.34
N PRO A 41 8.24 -13.89 13.84
CA PRO A 41 9.47 -13.94 13.05
C PRO A 41 9.36 -14.85 11.82
N ASP A 42 8.60 -15.95 11.91
CA ASP A 42 8.52 -17.00 10.88
C ASP A 42 7.16 -17.06 10.17
N THR A 43 6.27 -16.10 10.45
CA THR A 43 4.89 -16.10 9.93
C THR A 43 4.52 -14.81 9.19
N GLN A 44 5.52 -14.02 8.81
CA GLN A 44 5.35 -12.80 8.05
C GLN A 44 5.63 -13.05 6.57
N PHE A 45 4.80 -12.48 5.71
CA PHE A 45 5.16 -12.33 4.29
C PHE A 45 6.28 -11.29 4.15
N THR A 46 7.16 -11.53 3.19
CA THR A 46 8.21 -10.59 2.77
C THR A 46 7.61 -9.42 2.00
N SER A 47 6.47 -9.62 1.34
CA SER A 47 5.77 -8.59 0.58
C SER A 47 5.11 -7.53 1.47
N VAL A 48 5.39 -6.24 1.19
CA VAL A 48 4.80 -5.09 1.88
C VAL A 48 3.85 -4.34 0.95
N ILE A 49 2.59 -4.14 1.38
CA ILE A 49 1.61 -3.32 0.65
C ILE A 49 1.74 -1.86 1.07
N HIS A 50 2.21 -1.01 0.17
CA HIS A 50 2.36 0.41 0.48
C HIS A 50 1.02 1.14 0.44
N ALA A 51 0.80 2.00 1.44
CA ALA A 51 -0.38 2.85 1.48
C ALA A 51 -0.43 3.73 0.21
N SER A 52 -1.58 3.72 -0.47
CA SER A 52 -1.74 4.42 -1.74
C SER A 52 -3.18 4.86 -1.97
N ALA A 53 -3.34 6.13 -2.36
CA ALA A 53 -4.64 6.67 -2.74
C ALA A 53 -5.27 5.91 -3.92
N LYS A 54 -4.48 5.23 -4.76
CA LYS A 54 -5.00 4.44 -5.90
C LYS A 54 -5.80 3.22 -5.47
N VAL A 55 -5.45 2.61 -4.33
CA VAL A 55 -6.24 1.52 -3.75
C VAL A 55 -7.60 2.07 -3.31
N CYS A 56 -7.62 3.19 -2.59
CA CYS A 56 -8.86 3.84 -2.14
C CYS A 56 -9.75 4.30 -3.31
N GLU A 57 -9.16 4.93 -4.34
CA GLU A 57 -9.86 5.38 -5.55
C GLU A 57 -10.52 4.20 -6.30
N GLY A 58 -9.84 3.06 -6.39
CA GLY A 58 -10.36 1.84 -7.01
C GLY A 58 -11.51 1.24 -6.20
N SER A 59 -11.40 1.21 -4.87
CA SER A 59 -12.45 0.67 -3.99
C SER A 59 -13.78 1.39 -4.12
N TRP A 60 -13.79 2.71 -4.34
CA TRP A 60 -15.04 3.47 -4.57
C TRP A 60 -15.76 3.09 -5.86
N GLN A 61 -15.03 2.55 -6.82
CA GLN A 61 -15.55 2.05 -8.10
C GLN A 61 -15.71 0.53 -8.08
N TRP A 62 -15.58 -0.12 -6.91
CA TRP A 62 -15.61 -1.57 -6.77
C TRP A 62 -14.65 -2.29 -7.73
N THR A 63 -13.52 -1.66 -8.05
CA THR A 63 -12.55 -2.16 -9.03
C THR A 63 -11.22 -2.44 -8.32
N PRO A 64 -10.63 -3.65 -8.47
CA PRO A 64 -9.35 -3.96 -7.87
C PRO A 64 -8.25 -3.05 -8.43
N VAL A 65 -7.27 -2.69 -7.60
CA VAL A 65 -6.21 -1.73 -8.00
C VAL A 65 -5.40 -2.22 -9.21
N ALA A 66 -5.26 -3.53 -9.39
CA ALA A 66 -4.61 -4.14 -10.54
C ALA A 66 -5.37 -3.87 -11.87
N SER A 67 -6.69 -3.72 -11.84
CA SER A 67 -7.49 -3.34 -13.02
C SER A 67 -7.70 -1.84 -13.10
N PHE A 68 -7.83 -1.16 -11.96
CA PHE A 68 -8.05 0.29 -11.89
C PHE A 68 -6.80 1.10 -12.29
N GLU A 69 -5.61 0.68 -11.87
CA GLU A 69 -4.33 1.32 -12.18
C GLU A 69 -3.19 0.28 -12.27
N PRO A 70 -3.12 -0.50 -13.38
CA PRO A 70 -2.25 -1.67 -13.54
C PRO A 70 -0.73 -1.42 -13.46
N GLY A 71 -0.26 -0.18 -13.57
CA GLY A 71 1.17 0.18 -13.45
C GLY A 71 1.56 0.75 -12.08
N SER A 72 0.59 0.98 -11.20
CA SER A 72 0.84 1.61 -9.90
C SER A 72 1.71 0.74 -9.00
N ARG A 73 2.33 1.37 -7.99
CA ARG A 73 3.05 0.64 -6.94
C ARG A 73 2.16 -0.39 -6.22
N PRO A 74 0.96 -0.06 -5.71
CA PRO A 74 0.12 -1.04 -5.03
C PRO A 74 -0.32 -2.21 -5.93
N ALA A 75 -0.53 -1.99 -7.24
CA ALA A 75 -0.83 -3.09 -8.16
C ALA A 75 0.32 -4.11 -8.22
N ARG A 76 1.57 -3.62 -8.22
CA ARG A 76 2.77 -4.47 -8.17
C ARG A 76 2.97 -5.12 -6.80
N ASP A 77 2.73 -4.39 -5.71
CA ASP A 77 2.84 -4.94 -4.36
C ASP A 77 1.85 -6.11 -4.15
N TYR A 78 0.60 -5.96 -4.61
CA TYR A 78 -0.39 -7.05 -4.54
C TYR A 78 -0.06 -8.22 -5.47
N ALA A 79 0.56 -7.98 -6.63
CA ALA A 79 1.01 -9.05 -7.51
C ALA A 79 2.13 -9.87 -6.85
N ALA A 80 3.12 -9.21 -6.25
CA ALA A 80 4.20 -9.89 -5.51
C ALA A 80 3.65 -10.69 -4.32
N LEU A 81 2.71 -10.12 -3.56
CA LEU A 81 2.05 -10.83 -2.47
C LEU A 81 1.28 -12.06 -2.97
N ALA A 82 0.58 -11.95 -4.11
CA ALA A 82 -0.15 -13.09 -4.68
C ALA A 82 0.79 -14.25 -5.07
N GLU A 83 1.96 -13.93 -5.65
CA GLU A 83 2.99 -14.94 -5.95
C GLU A 83 3.51 -15.61 -4.68
N GLU A 84 3.79 -14.83 -3.64
CA GLU A 84 4.27 -15.34 -2.35
C GLU A 84 3.24 -16.27 -1.70
N VAL A 85 1.97 -15.86 -1.64
CA VAL A 85 0.87 -16.68 -1.11
C VAL A 85 0.73 -17.99 -1.87
N LEU A 86 0.85 -17.96 -3.20
CA LEU A 86 0.78 -19.18 -4.02
C LEU A 86 1.96 -20.14 -3.74
N ASN A 87 3.14 -19.60 -3.43
CA ASN A 87 4.31 -20.42 -3.10
C ASN A 87 4.24 -21.02 -1.69
N GLU A 88 3.61 -20.34 -0.73
CA GLU A 88 3.45 -20.82 0.65
C GLU A 88 2.27 -21.79 0.82
N LEU A 89 1.24 -21.67 -0.01
CA LEU A 89 0.02 -22.49 0.06
C LEU A 89 -0.04 -23.61 -1.00
N GLY A 90 0.84 -23.59 -2.01
CA GLY A 90 0.94 -24.58 -3.09
C GLY A 90 1.91 -25.70 -2.79
#